data_AF-A0A842PJ24-F1
#
_entry.id   AF-A0A842PJ24-F1
#
_cell.length_a   1.000
_cell.length_b   1.000
_cell.length_c   1.000
_cell.angle_alpha   90.00
_cell.angle_beta   90.00
_cell.angle_gamma   90.00
#
_symmetry.space_group_name_H-M   'P 1'
#
loop_
_entity.id
_entity.type
_entity.pdbx_description
1 polymer ?
#
loop_
_entity_poly.entity_id
_entity_poly.type
_entity_poly.pdbx_seq_one_letter_code
_entity_poly.pdbx_strand_id
1 'polypeptide(L)'
;MADCKHESCGVAEKVWLPYECEGRSRGLKPHSYCIRCGVVKNISDDKAKPIGYYTNMLAKMPMITKVQMRLIVKELENLDFDDAYFMTRTEQERIFSSVVQKYCKVSEGEE
;
A
#
# COMPACT_ATOMS: atom_id res chain seq x y z
N MET A 1 -8.53 10.23 -1.24
CA MET A 1 -8.82 10.20 -2.69
C MET A 1 -9.24 8.78 -3.04
N ALA A 2 -10.24 8.25 -2.32
CA ALA A 2 -10.32 6.83 -1.99
C ALA A 2 -11.05 5.93 -3.02
N ASP A 3 -11.70 6.51 -4.03
CA ASP A 3 -12.55 5.73 -4.94
C ASP A 3 -12.24 5.98 -6.42
N CYS A 4 -10.96 6.21 -6.75
CA CYS A 4 -10.59 6.35 -8.14
C CYS A 4 -10.54 4.98 -8.84
N LYS A 5 -11.52 4.71 -9.72
CA LYS A 5 -11.43 3.63 -10.72
C LYS A 5 -10.38 4.01 -11.76
N HIS A 6 -9.11 3.73 -11.47
CA HIS A 6 -7.98 4.20 -12.26
C HIS A 6 -8.10 3.93 -13.75
N GLU A 7 -7.77 4.94 -14.55
CA GLU A 7 -7.78 4.88 -16.00
C GLU A 7 -6.42 5.38 -16.50
N SER A 8 -5.65 4.48 -17.11
CA SER A 8 -4.27 4.80 -17.51
C SER A 8 -4.25 5.70 -18.75
N CYS A 9 -3.34 6.67 -18.77
CA CYS A 9 -3.07 7.51 -19.92
C CYS A 9 -2.68 6.70 -21.17
N GLY A 10 -2.81 7.32 -22.35
CA GLY A 10 -2.38 6.76 -23.62
C GLY A 10 -0.87 6.54 -23.71
N VAL A 11 -0.44 5.73 -24.69
CA VAL A 11 0.98 5.35 -24.86
C VAL A 11 1.87 6.57 -25.12
N ALA A 12 1.39 7.54 -25.91
CA ALA A 12 2.11 8.76 -26.25
C ALA A 12 2.17 9.79 -25.12
N GLU A 13 1.34 9.64 -24.09
CA GLU A 13 1.18 10.61 -22.99
C GLU A 13 2.00 10.22 -21.76
N LYS A 14 2.68 9.07 -21.80
CA LYS A 14 3.45 8.55 -20.65
C LYS A 14 4.54 9.53 -20.22
N VAL A 15 4.71 9.64 -18.91
CA VAL A 15 5.74 10.49 -18.32
C VAL A 15 7.02 9.69 -18.11
N TRP A 16 8.17 10.31 -18.38
CA TRP A 16 9.47 9.68 -18.13
C TRP A 16 9.90 9.96 -16.71
N LEU A 17 10.02 8.91 -15.90
CA LEU A 17 10.42 9.01 -14.50
C LEU A 17 11.64 8.13 -14.22
N PRO A 18 12.44 8.46 -13.19
CA PRO A 18 13.49 7.59 -12.69
C PRO A 18 12.95 6.19 -12.40
N TYR A 19 13.64 5.18 -12.92
CA TYR A 19 13.29 3.79 -12.75
C TYR A 19 14.36 3.09 -11.93
N GLU A 20 13.95 2.60 -10.77
CA GLU A 20 14.77 1.78 -9.90
C GLU A 20 14.28 0.33 -9.99
N CYS A 21 15.23 -0.61 -9.97
CA CYS A 21 14.94 -2.03 -9.91
C CYS A 21 15.99 -2.68 -9.01
N GLU A 22 15.52 -3.40 -7.99
CA GLU A 22 16.38 -4.06 -6.98
C GLU A 22 17.37 -3.08 -6.31
N GLY A 23 16.92 -1.86 -6.01
CA GLY A 23 17.73 -0.83 -5.37
C GLY A 23 18.81 -0.20 -6.26
N ARG A 24 18.79 -0.46 -7.58
CA ARG A 24 19.70 0.16 -8.55
C ARG A 24 18.93 1.06 -9.51
N SER A 25 19.43 2.29 -9.69
CA SER A 25 18.95 3.18 -10.73
C SER A 25 19.26 2.61 -12.12
N ARG A 26 18.23 2.48 -12.96
CA ARG A 26 18.32 1.99 -14.34
C ARG A 26 17.96 3.09 -15.36
N GLY A 27 18.12 4.35 -14.98
CA GLY A 27 17.82 5.50 -15.82
C GLY A 27 16.34 5.89 -15.78
N LEU A 28 15.80 6.29 -16.93
CA LEU A 28 14.40 6.70 -17.07
C LEU A 28 13.57 5.62 -17.78
N LYS A 29 12.32 5.44 -17.35
CA LYS A 29 11.36 4.56 -18.02
C LYS A 29 10.05 5.33 -18.23
N PRO A 30 9.23 5.01 -19.24
CA PRO A 30 7.91 5.63 -19.39
C PRO A 30 6.91 5.01 -18.40
N HIS A 31 6.30 5.84 -17.55
CA HIS A 31 5.26 5.48 -16.60
C HIS A 31 3.90 5.98 -17.08
N SER A 32 2.89 5.11 -16.96
CA SER A 32 1.50 5.54 -17.06
C SER A 32 1.09 6.26 -15.78
N TYR A 33 0.18 7.21 -15.91
CA TYR A 33 -0.51 7.81 -14.77
C TYR A 33 -2.02 7.71 -14.99
N CYS A 34 -2.78 7.85 -13.91
CA CYS A 34 -4.22 7.88 -13.98
C CYS A 34 -4.69 9.24 -14.48
N ILE A 35 -5.44 9.28 -15.59
CA ILE A 35 -5.95 10.55 -16.16
C ILE A 35 -6.97 11.25 -15.26
N ARG A 36 -7.52 10.55 -14.27
CA ARG A 36 -8.56 11.06 -13.37
C ARG A 36 -7.99 11.68 -12.09
N CYS A 37 -7.01 11.02 -11.47
CA CYS A 37 -6.44 11.46 -10.19
C CYS A 37 -4.96 11.85 -10.24
N GLY A 38 -4.29 11.65 -11.38
CA GLY A 38 -2.88 11.99 -11.60
C GLY A 38 -1.88 11.03 -10.97
N VAL A 39 -2.32 10.02 -10.22
CA VAL A 39 -1.44 9.05 -9.56
C VAL A 39 -0.65 8.25 -10.60
N VAL A 40 0.65 8.08 -10.38
CA VAL A 40 1.53 7.34 -11.27
C VAL A 40 1.44 5.84 -10.99
N LYS A 41 1.31 5.05 -12.05
CA LYS A 41 1.21 3.59 -11.97
C LYS A 41 2.54 2.98 -11.50
N ASN A 42 2.46 2.04 -10.58
CA ASN A 42 3.55 1.16 -10.24
C ASN A 42 3.83 0.20 -11.41
N ILE A 43 5.05 0.26 -11.96
CA ILE A 43 5.51 -0.59 -13.07
C ILE A 43 6.63 -1.55 -12.65
N SER A 44 6.91 -1.62 -11.35
CA SER A 44 7.90 -2.54 -10.78
C SER A 44 7.28 -3.92 -10.54
N ASP A 45 8.15 -4.90 -10.24
CA ASP A 45 7.72 -6.24 -9.83
C ASP A 45 7.27 -6.28 -8.35
N ASP A 46 7.55 -5.23 -7.59
CA ASP A 46 7.11 -5.05 -6.21
C ASP A 46 5.63 -4.63 -6.17
N LYS A 47 4.73 -5.61 -6.31
CA LYS A 47 3.28 -5.40 -6.38
C LYS A 47 2.60 -5.57 -5.03
N ALA A 48 1.67 -4.67 -4.75
CA ALA A 48 0.78 -4.74 -3.60
C ALA A 48 0.04 -6.09 -3.50
N LYS A 49 -0.25 -6.49 -2.26
CA LYS A 49 -1.07 -7.64 -1.90
C LYS A 49 -2.46 -7.19 -1.43
N PRO A 50 -3.50 -8.02 -1.63
CA PRO A 50 -4.83 -7.70 -1.11
C PRO A 50 -4.83 -7.61 0.41
N ILE A 51 -5.70 -6.80 0.99
CA ILE A 51 -5.81 -6.63 2.45
C ILE A 51 -6.00 -7.96 3.21
N GLY A 52 -6.66 -8.94 2.58
CA GLY A 52 -6.82 -10.29 3.12
C GLY A 52 -5.50 -11.02 3.39
N TYR A 53 -4.43 -10.72 2.65
CA TYR A 53 -3.09 -11.25 2.91
C TYR A 53 -2.59 -10.84 4.31
N TYR A 54 -2.70 -9.55 4.61
CA TYR A 54 -2.28 -8.98 5.89
C TYR A 54 -3.23 -9.35 7.03
N THR A 55 -4.52 -9.44 6.75
CA THR A 55 -5.52 -9.94 7.72
C THR A 55 -5.20 -11.36 8.17
N ASN A 56 -4.80 -12.23 7.24
CA ASN A 56 -4.34 -13.59 7.56
C ASN A 56 -3.04 -13.60 8.38
N MET A 57 -2.15 -12.62 8.20
CA MET A 57 -0.97 -12.46 9.04
C MET A 57 -1.35 -12.07 10.47
N LEU A 58 -2.25 -11.09 10.63
CA LEU A 58 -2.75 -10.67 11.95
C LEU A 58 -3.41 -11.82 12.70
N ALA A 59 -4.22 -12.64 12.02
CA ALA A 59 -4.90 -13.78 12.62
C ALA A 59 -3.95 -14.86 13.18
N LYS A 60 -2.69 -14.88 12.74
CA LYS A 60 -1.65 -15.80 13.23
C LYS A 60 -0.86 -15.22 14.42
N MET A 61 -1.06 -13.96 14.78
CA MET A 61 -0.35 -13.29 15.88
C MET A 61 -1.14 -13.49 17.19
N PRO A 62 -0.58 -14.20 18.19
CA PRO A 62 -1.31 -14.53 19.41
C PRO A 62 -1.56 -13.32 20.34
N MET A 63 -0.83 -12.22 20.15
CA MET A 63 -0.92 -11.02 20.98
C MET A 63 -1.97 -10.01 20.51
N ILE A 64 -2.62 -10.24 19.36
CA ILE A 64 -3.57 -9.29 18.78
C ILE A 64 -5.00 -9.70 19.15
N THR A 65 -5.70 -8.82 19.88
CA THR A 65 -7.11 -9.02 20.21
C THR A 65 -8.01 -8.82 18.98
N LYS A 66 -9.23 -9.37 19.02
CA LYS A 66 -10.24 -9.16 17.96
C LYS A 66 -10.56 -7.67 17.74
N VAL A 67 -10.51 -6.86 18.80
CA VAL A 67 -10.77 -5.40 18.71
C VAL A 67 -9.61 -4.71 18.00
N GLN A 68 -8.36 -4.98 18.41
CA GLN A 68 -7.17 -4.43 17.73
C GLN A 68 -7.14 -4.83 16.25
N MET A 69 -7.42 -6.10 15.94
CA MET A 69 -7.48 -6.57 14.54
C MET A 69 -8.51 -5.77 13.72
N ARG A 70 -9.71 -5.52 14.25
CA ARG A 70 -10.73 -4.71 13.58
C ARG A 70 -10.29 -3.25 13.38
N LEU A 71 -9.64 -2.65 14.38
CA LEU A 71 -9.14 -1.28 14.29
C LEU A 71 -8.01 -1.16 13.24
N ILE A 72 -7.07 -2.10 13.26
CA ILE A 72 -5.98 -2.18 12.28
C ILE A 72 -6.56 -2.31 10.86
N VAL A 73 -7.43 -3.29 10.62
CA VAL A 73 -8.02 -3.52 9.29
C VAL A 73 -8.78 -2.27 8.82
N LYS A 74 -9.59 -1.65 9.68
CA LYS A 74 -10.33 -0.44 9.33
C LYS A 74 -9.42 0.75 8.98
N GLU A 75 -8.30 0.92 9.69
CA GLU A 75 -7.34 1.97 9.34
C GLU A 75 -6.65 1.69 8.00
N LEU A 76 -6.29 0.42 7.72
CA LEU A 76 -5.71 0.04 6.43
C LEU A 76 -6.71 0.26 5.27
N GLU A 77 -7.99 -0.08 5.43
CA GLU A 77 -9.03 0.18 4.43
C GLU A 77 -9.15 1.68 4.11
N ASN A 78 -9.06 2.55 5.11
CA ASN A 78 -9.13 4.00 4.91
C ASN A 78 -7.90 4.60 4.21
N LEU A 79 -6.80 3.85 4.10
CA LEU A 79 -5.54 4.28 3.47
C LEU A 79 -5.42 3.83 2.01
N ASP A 80 -6.49 3.28 1.42
CA ASP A 80 -6.48 2.69 0.07
C ASP A 80 -5.35 1.64 -0.06
N PHE A 81 -5.13 0.90 1.02
CA PHE A 81 -3.92 0.11 1.23
C PHE A 81 -3.71 -0.99 0.18
N ASP A 82 -4.78 -1.50 -0.44
CA ASP A 82 -4.74 -2.55 -1.44
C ASP A 82 -4.88 -2.04 -2.89
N ASP A 83 -4.75 -0.73 -3.12
CA ASP A 83 -4.74 -0.14 -4.46
C ASP A 83 -3.48 -0.52 -5.25
N ALA A 84 -3.58 -1.62 -5.97
CA ALA A 84 -2.51 -2.17 -6.79
C ALA A 84 -2.11 -1.29 -7.98
N TYR A 85 -2.80 -0.16 -8.25
CA TYR A 85 -2.42 0.74 -9.32
C TYR A 85 -1.09 1.45 -9.01
N PHE A 86 -0.92 1.93 -7.78
CA PHE A 86 0.26 2.71 -7.38
C PHE A 86 1.02 2.13 -6.20
N MET A 87 0.37 1.31 -5.37
CA MET A 87 0.96 0.79 -4.15
C MET A 87 2.02 -0.29 -4.45
N THR A 88 3.07 -0.32 -3.62
CA THR A 88 4.10 -1.37 -3.63
C THR A 88 3.96 -2.26 -2.40
N ARG A 89 4.46 -3.49 -2.44
CA ARG A 89 4.42 -4.36 -1.25
C ARG A 89 5.32 -3.82 -0.16
N THR A 90 6.48 -3.27 -0.52
CA THR A 90 7.40 -2.67 0.45
C THR A 90 6.73 -1.53 1.21
N GLU A 91 5.99 -0.66 0.51
CA GLU A 91 5.25 0.43 1.15
C GLU A 91 4.13 -0.12 2.04
N GLN A 92 3.39 -1.13 1.57
CA GLN A 92 2.42 -1.82 2.41
C GLN A 92 3.03 -2.40 3.68
N GLU A 93 4.21 -3.02 3.62
CA GLU A 93 4.89 -3.58 4.80
C GLU A 93 5.28 -2.49 5.81
N ARG A 94 5.66 -1.29 5.35
CA ARG A 94 5.95 -0.13 6.20
C ARG A 94 4.68 0.41 6.86
N ILE A 95 3.63 0.65 6.07
CA ILE A 95 2.33 1.13 6.57
C ILE A 95 1.74 0.12 7.55
N PHE A 96 1.71 -1.16 7.19
CA PHE A 96 1.20 -2.23 8.03
C PHE A 96 1.93 -2.28 9.37
N SER A 97 3.27 -2.26 9.37
CA SER A 97 4.06 -2.26 10.61
C SER A 97 3.75 -1.05 11.48
N SER A 98 3.58 0.14 10.89
CA SER A 98 3.22 1.36 11.61
C SER A 98 1.84 1.27 12.26
N VAL A 99 0.82 0.84 11.52
CA VAL A 99 -0.56 0.72 12.02
C VAL A 99 -0.67 -0.36 13.08
N VAL A 100 -0.01 -1.51 12.91
CA VAL A 100 0.02 -2.57 13.92
C VAL A 100 0.65 -2.05 15.21
N GLN A 101 1.81 -1.39 15.13
CA GLN A 101 2.45 -0.82 16.31
C GLN A 101 1.56 0.21 17.03
N LYS A 102 0.84 1.04 16.28
CA LYS A 102 -0.09 2.02 16.84
C LYS A 102 -1.14 1.37 17.74
N TYR A 103 -1.78 0.27 17.31
CA TYR A 103 -2.85 -0.37 18.08
C TYR A 103 -2.37 -1.44 19.07
N CYS A 104 -1.16 -1.98 18.90
CA CYS A 104 -0.56 -2.90 19.84
C CYS A 104 0.12 -2.20 21.03
N LYS A 105 0.59 -0.96 20.88
CA LYS A 105 1.14 -0.17 22.01
C LYS A 105 0.06 0.41 22.92
N VAL A 106 -1.16 0.58 22.42
CA VAL A 106 -2.29 1.15 23.19
C VAL A 106 -2.77 0.22 24.31
N SER A 107 -2.36 -1.06 24.36
CA SER A 107 -2.70 -1.96 25.46
C SER A 107 -1.84 -1.81 26.73
N GLU A 108 -0.84 -0.93 26.76
CA GLU A 108 0.04 -0.71 27.93
C GLU A 108 -0.38 0.48 28.82
N GLY A 109 -1.58 1.04 28.68
CA GLY A 109 -1.95 2.24 29.43
C GLY A 109 -3.44 2.40 29.70
N GLU A 110 -3.95 1.68 30.70
CA GLU A 110 -5.03 2.10 31.61
C GLU A 110 -4.75 1.45 32.99
N GLU A 111 -3.94 2.12 33.81
CA GLU A 111 -3.92 2.00 35.28
C GLU A 111 -4.39 3.32 35.90
#